data_AF-A0AAV6YIM2-F1
#
_entry.id   AF-A0AAV6YIM2-F1
#
_cell.length_a   1.000
_cell.length_b   1.000
_cell.length_c   1.000
_cell.angle_alpha   90.00
_cell.angle_beta   90.00
_cell.angle_gamma   90.00
#
_symmetry.space_group_name_H-M   'P 1'
#
loop_
_entity.id
_entity.type
_entity.pdbx_description
1 polymer ?
#
loop_
_entity_poly.entity_id
_entity_poly.type
_entity_poly.pdbx_seq_one_letter_code
_entity_poly.pdbx_strand_id
1 'polypeptide(L)'
;MNFLRGDIARLRRCTAITTGSEGAIPRCKPLKYAYEKEIVLYAYFKKLDYFSTECIYSPNAYRGHARAFLKDLEALRPSAIMDIIHSGENLSVKEDVRMPVQGTCTRCGYISSQGLCKACVLLEGLNRGLPKLGIGKHHKLHHKLLAQEPLSEAETRKLKVVDF
;
A
#
# COMPACT_ATOMS: atom_id res chain seq x y z
N MET A 1 -4.49 -10.24 -4.84
CA MET A 1 -3.05 -9.97 -4.57
C MET A 1 -2.55 -10.46 -3.22
N ASN A 2 -3.15 -10.09 -2.09
CA ASN A 2 -2.67 -10.56 -0.77
C ASN A 2 -2.69 -12.10 -0.67
N PHE A 3 -3.71 -12.72 -1.27
CA PHE A 3 -3.80 -14.18 -1.46
C PHE A 3 -2.60 -14.74 -2.22
N LEU A 4 -2.31 -14.21 -3.41
CA LEU A 4 -1.17 -14.62 -4.25
C LEU A 4 0.20 -14.47 -3.56
N ARG A 5 0.32 -13.58 -2.57
CA ARG A 5 1.55 -13.34 -1.81
C ARG A 5 1.61 -14.09 -0.49
N GLY A 6 0.55 -14.79 -0.10
CA GLY A 6 0.44 -15.41 1.24
C GLY A 6 0.46 -14.40 2.39
N ASP A 7 0.03 -13.15 2.18
CA ASP A 7 0.00 -12.11 3.23
C ASP A 7 -1.28 -12.23 4.08
N ILE A 8 -1.26 -13.19 4.99
CA ILE A 8 -2.38 -13.55 5.87
C ILE A 8 -2.81 -12.38 6.76
N ALA A 9 -1.85 -11.62 7.29
CA ALA A 9 -2.09 -10.47 8.15
C ALA A 9 -2.93 -9.38 7.45
N ARG A 10 -2.73 -9.19 6.14
CA ARG A 10 -3.54 -8.24 5.35
C ARG A 10 -4.84 -8.82 4.83
N LEU A 11 -4.91 -10.12 4.61
CA LEU A 11 -6.14 -10.79 4.15
C LEU A 11 -7.31 -10.55 5.10
N ARG A 12 -7.08 -10.63 6.42
CA ARG A 12 -8.11 -10.43 7.45
C ARG A 12 -8.88 -9.09 7.33
N ARG A 13 -8.24 -8.03 6.82
CA ARG A 13 -8.82 -6.67 6.78
C ARG A 13 -9.05 -6.12 5.38
N CYS A 14 -8.66 -6.84 4.32
CA CYS A 14 -8.64 -6.24 2.99
C CYS A 14 -10.04 -6.04 2.39
N THR A 15 -11.02 -6.83 2.82
CA THR A 15 -12.41 -6.80 2.33
C THR A 15 -13.31 -5.84 3.11
N ALA A 16 -12.84 -5.24 4.21
CA ALA A 16 -13.62 -4.23 4.93
C ALA A 16 -13.98 -3.04 4.01
N ILE A 17 -15.27 -2.67 4.02
CA ILE A 17 -15.81 -1.51 3.29
C ILE A 17 -15.27 -0.23 3.91
N THR A 18 -15.36 -0.14 5.23
CA THR A 18 -14.86 1.00 6.01
C THR A 18 -13.61 0.56 6.75
N THR A 19 -12.58 1.39 6.70
CA THR A 19 -11.33 1.20 7.42
C THR A 19 -11.02 2.46 8.23
N GLY A 20 -10.56 2.30 9.47
CA GLY A 20 -10.22 3.39 10.36
C GLY A 20 -9.86 2.83 11.74
N SER A 21 -9.00 3.53 12.46
CA SER A 21 -8.73 3.30 13.87
C SER A 21 -8.94 4.62 14.60
N GLU A 22 -9.13 4.58 15.92
CA GLU A 22 -9.19 5.79 16.73
C GLU A 22 -7.98 6.70 16.44
N GLY A 23 -8.25 7.99 16.19
CA GLY A 23 -7.22 8.96 15.78
C GLY A 23 -6.89 9.04 14.28
N ALA A 24 -7.51 8.21 13.43
CA ALA A 24 -7.37 8.30 11.96
C ALA A 24 -8.70 8.66 11.28
N ILE A 25 -8.64 9.44 10.20
CA ILE A 25 -9.82 9.69 9.37
C ILE A 25 -10.27 8.37 8.72
N PRO A 26 -11.54 7.95 8.89
CA PRO A 26 -12.04 6.72 8.29
C PRO A 26 -12.07 6.84 6.77
N ARG A 27 -11.79 5.72 6.08
CA ARG A 27 -11.86 5.60 4.62
C ARG A 27 -12.90 4.55 4.27
N CYS A 28 -13.82 4.90 3.38
CA CYS A 28 -14.81 3.98 2.83
C CYS A 28 -14.51 3.64 1.36
N LYS A 29 -14.99 2.47 0.92
CA LYS A 29 -14.94 2.01 -0.47
C LYS A 29 -16.37 1.95 -1.03
N PRO A 30 -16.96 3.07 -1.44
CA PRO A 30 -18.36 3.11 -1.89
C PRO A 30 -18.59 2.27 -3.16
N LEU A 31 -17.58 2.19 -4.03
CA LEU A 31 -17.63 1.46 -5.30
C LEU A 31 -17.12 0.01 -5.18
N LYS A 32 -17.12 -0.58 -3.99
CA LYS A 32 -16.55 -1.93 -3.76
C LYS A 32 -17.18 -3.01 -4.65
N TYR A 33 -18.48 -2.90 -4.92
CA TYR A 33 -19.26 -3.86 -5.71
C TYR A 33 -19.56 -3.38 -7.14
N ALA A 34 -18.96 -2.26 -7.57
CA ALA A 34 -19.13 -1.75 -8.93
C ALA A 34 -17.92 -2.15 -9.79
N TYR A 35 -18.18 -2.59 -11.02
CA TYR A 35 -17.13 -2.95 -11.95
C TYR A 35 -16.50 -1.70 -12.56
N GLU A 36 -15.22 -1.78 -12.92
CA GLU A 36 -14.49 -0.67 -13.54
C GLU A 36 -15.19 -0.20 -14.84
N LYS A 37 -15.68 -1.14 -15.66
CA LYS A 37 -16.43 -0.84 -16.90
C LYS A 37 -17.71 -0.04 -16.63
N GLU A 38 -18.41 -0.31 -15.53
CA GLU A 38 -19.65 0.38 -15.15
C GLU A 38 -19.35 1.80 -14.66
N ILE A 39 -18.29 1.95 -13.86
CA ILE A 39 -17.82 3.26 -13.37
C ILE A 39 -17.42 4.16 -14.54
N VAL A 40 -16.66 3.62 -15.50
CA VAL A 40 -16.24 4.35 -16.70
C VAL A 40 -17.44 4.70 -17.58
N LEU A 41 -18.38 3.77 -17.79
CA LEU A 41 -19.60 4.02 -18.55
C LEU A 41 -20.46 5.12 -17.91
N TYR A 42 -20.58 5.11 -16.57
CA TYR A 42 -21.29 6.13 -15.82
C TYR A 42 -20.63 7.51 -15.99
N ALA A 43 -19.31 7.59 -15.85
CA ALA A 43 -18.55 8.82 -16.04
C ALA A 43 -18.73 9.39 -17.45
N TYR A 44 -18.70 8.52 -18.47
CA TYR A 44 -18.95 8.90 -19.87
C TYR A 44 -20.36 9.48 -20.07
N PHE A 45 -21.40 8.78 -19.60
CA PHE A 45 -22.79 9.23 -19.77
C PHE A 45 -23.07 10.55 -19.01
N LYS A 46 -22.46 10.72 -17.84
CA LYS A 46 -22.55 11.95 -17.05
C LYS A 46 -21.61 13.06 -17.52
N LYS A 47 -20.80 12.82 -18.56
CA LYS A 47 -19.81 13.76 -19.10
C LYS A 47 -18.89 14.32 -17.99
N LEU A 48 -18.42 13.43 -17.11
CA LEU A 48 -17.46 13.80 -16.07
C LEU A 48 -16.06 13.90 -16.67
N ASP A 49 -15.31 14.92 -16.28
CA ASP A 49 -13.90 15.03 -16.65
C ASP A 49 -13.08 14.01 -15.85
N TYR A 50 -12.38 13.11 -16.55
CA TYR A 50 -11.46 12.15 -15.95
C TYR A 50 -10.24 11.91 -16.84
N PHE A 51 -9.13 11.55 -16.21
CA PHE A 51 -7.88 11.22 -16.90
C PHE A 51 -7.82 9.73 -17.21
N SER A 52 -7.63 9.38 -18.48
CA SER A 52 -7.38 8.01 -18.95
C SER A 52 -5.90 7.67 -19.13
N THR A 53 -5.01 8.66 -18.96
CA THR A 53 -3.57 8.46 -19.11
C THR A 53 -3.00 7.63 -17.97
N GLU A 54 -2.39 6.50 -18.30
CA GLU A 54 -1.70 5.69 -17.31
C GLU A 54 -0.35 6.30 -16.92
N CYS A 55 0.09 6.03 -15.70
CA CYS A 55 1.44 6.39 -15.25
C CYS A 55 2.50 5.64 -16.07
N ILE A 56 3.58 6.30 -16.47
CA ILE A 56 4.71 5.70 -17.21
C ILE A 56 5.36 4.51 -16.48
N TYR A 57 5.21 4.44 -15.15
CA TYR A 57 5.72 3.34 -14.32
C TYR A 57 4.68 2.23 -14.07
N SER A 58 3.43 2.41 -14.50
CA SER A 58 2.33 1.46 -14.37
C SER A 58 2.64 0.08 -14.99
N PRO A 59 3.26 -0.03 -16.19
CA PRO A 59 3.49 -1.32 -16.83
C PRO A 59 4.36 -2.27 -16.01
N ASN A 60 5.29 -1.73 -15.21
CA ASN A 60 6.20 -2.51 -14.38
C ASN A 60 5.56 -2.96 -13.04
N ALA A 61 4.31 -2.58 -12.77
CA ALA A 61 3.65 -2.89 -11.51
C ALA A 61 3.02 -4.30 -11.53
N TYR A 62 3.37 -5.13 -10.55
CA TYR A 62 2.76 -6.46 -10.34
C TYR A 62 1.22 -6.48 -10.32
N ARG A 63 0.60 -5.36 -9.95
CA ARG A 63 -0.87 -5.19 -9.96
C ARG A 63 -1.47 -5.41 -11.35
N GLY A 64 -0.75 -5.06 -12.42
CA GLY A 64 -1.20 -5.24 -13.79
C GLY A 64 -1.47 -6.70 -14.13
N HIS A 65 -0.54 -7.59 -13.83
CA HIS A 65 -0.70 -9.04 -14.06
C HIS A 65 -1.89 -9.62 -13.30
N ALA A 66 -2.05 -9.25 -12.02
CA ALA A 66 -3.20 -9.71 -11.23
C ALA A 66 -4.54 -9.20 -11.79
N ARG A 67 -4.58 -7.98 -12.33
CA ARG A 67 -5.78 -7.43 -12.97
C ARG A 67 -6.10 -8.16 -14.29
N ALA A 68 -5.09 -8.39 -15.14
CA ALA A 68 -5.27 -9.11 -16.40
C ALA A 68 -5.86 -10.51 -16.17
N PHE A 69 -5.27 -11.26 -15.24
CA PHE A 69 -5.77 -12.58 -14.85
C PHE A 69 -7.24 -12.55 -14.37
N LEU A 70 -7.63 -11.53 -13.57
CA LEU A 70 -9.02 -11.40 -13.12
C LEU A 70 -9.97 -11.06 -14.28
N LYS A 71 -9.53 -10.28 -15.27
CA LYS A 71 -10.33 -9.98 -16.47
C LYS A 71 -10.51 -11.21 -17.36
N ASP A 72 -9.48 -12.04 -17.49
CA ASP A 72 -9.57 -13.30 -18.24
C ASP A 72 -10.58 -14.26 -17.58
N LEU A 73 -10.62 -14.30 -16.23
CA LEU A 73 -11.64 -15.05 -15.50
C LEU A 73 -13.05 -14.45 -15.65
N GLU A 74 -13.19 -13.12 -15.58
CA GLU A 74 -14.48 -12.44 -15.77
C GLU A 74 -15.06 -12.74 -17.16
N ALA A 75 -14.22 -12.78 -18.20
CA ALA A 75 -14.63 -13.06 -19.57
C ALA A 75 -15.25 -14.46 -19.72
N LEU A 76 -14.77 -15.44 -18.94
CA LEU A 76 -15.31 -16.80 -18.91
C LEU A 76 -16.54 -16.92 -17.98
N ARG A 77 -16.49 -16.25 -16.82
CA ARG A 77 -17.54 -16.27 -15.80
C ARG A 77 -17.78 -14.84 -15.30
N PRO A 78 -18.87 -14.18 -15.73
CA PRO A 78 -19.14 -12.78 -15.37
C PRO A 78 -19.18 -12.52 -13.86
N SER A 79 -19.57 -13.50 -13.05
CA SER A 79 -19.64 -13.37 -11.58
C SER A 79 -18.29 -13.53 -10.87
N ALA A 80 -17.21 -13.90 -11.56
CA ALA A 80 -15.95 -14.30 -10.94
C ALA A 80 -15.37 -13.23 -9.98
N ILE A 81 -15.43 -11.95 -10.36
CA ILE A 81 -14.94 -10.85 -9.52
C ILE A 81 -15.77 -10.73 -8.24
N MET A 82 -17.10 -10.80 -8.34
CA MET A 82 -18.00 -10.72 -7.18
C MET A 82 -17.88 -11.95 -6.28
N ASP A 83 -17.78 -13.14 -6.86
CA ASP A 83 -17.56 -14.39 -6.12
C ASP A 83 -16.27 -14.33 -5.30
N ILE A 84 -15.19 -13.75 -5.85
CA ILE A 84 -13.93 -13.54 -5.14
C ILE A 84 -14.10 -12.54 -3.97
N ILE A 85 -14.87 -11.46 -4.16
CA ILE A 85 -15.14 -10.49 -3.10
C ILE A 85 -15.91 -11.16 -1.96
N HIS A 86 -17.00 -11.85 -2.27
CA HIS A 86 -17.82 -12.57 -1.28
C HIS A 86 -17.03 -13.69 -0.58
N SER A 87 -16.22 -14.43 -1.33
CA SER A 87 -15.31 -15.42 -0.74
C SER A 87 -14.36 -14.77 0.27
N GLY A 88 -13.78 -13.61 -0.07
CA GLY A 88 -12.90 -12.86 0.83
C GLY A 88 -13.61 -12.20 2.03
N GLU A 89 -14.91 -11.94 1.96
CA GLU A 89 -15.72 -11.45 3.07
C GLU A 89 -16.04 -12.57 4.06
N ASN A 90 -16.31 -13.77 3.53
CA ASN A 90 -16.63 -14.96 4.31
C ASN A 90 -15.39 -15.74 4.77
N LEU A 91 -14.20 -15.32 4.34
CA LEU A 91 -12.94 -15.97 4.71
C LEU A 91 -12.59 -15.63 6.17
N SER A 92 -12.75 -16.61 7.06
CA SER A 92 -12.25 -16.54 8.43
C SER A 92 -10.76 -16.90 8.50
N VAL A 93 -9.94 -15.98 8.99
CA VAL A 93 -8.52 -16.21 9.27
C VAL A 93 -8.33 -16.35 10.78
N LYS A 94 -7.52 -17.32 11.22
CA LYS A 94 -7.19 -17.52 12.64
C LYS A 94 -6.78 -16.21 13.32
N GLU A 95 -7.24 -16.00 14.55
CA GLU A 95 -7.04 -14.73 15.27
C GLU A 95 -5.59 -14.52 15.74
N ASP A 96 -4.82 -15.60 15.89
CA ASP A 96 -3.44 -15.61 16.39
C ASP A 96 -2.39 -15.02 15.44
N VAL A 97 -2.81 -14.42 14.33
CA VAL A 97 -1.89 -13.80 13.38
C VAL A 97 -1.35 -12.52 13.98
N ARG A 98 -0.05 -12.50 14.29
CA ARG A 98 0.65 -11.36 14.86
C ARG A 98 0.51 -10.12 13.97
N MET A 99 -0.24 -9.14 14.45
CA MET A 99 -0.40 -7.84 13.80
C MET A 99 0.60 -6.83 14.37
N PRO A 100 1.12 -5.90 13.55
CA PRO A 100 1.90 -4.78 14.08
C PRO A 100 1.03 -3.93 15.00
N VAL A 101 1.56 -3.61 16.19
CA VAL A 101 0.92 -2.70 17.13
C VAL A 101 0.88 -1.29 16.51
N GLN A 102 -0.26 -0.61 16.63
CA GLN A 102 -0.38 0.78 16.22
C GLN A 102 0.21 1.67 17.32
N GLY A 103 1.11 2.55 16.94
CA GLY A 103 1.65 3.62 17.77
C GLY A 103 1.70 4.93 17.00
N THR A 104 2.51 5.87 17.49
CA THR A 104 2.67 7.20 16.90
C THR A 104 4.12 7.45 16.52
N CYS A 105 4.32 8.19 15.43
CA CYS A 105 5.63 8.65 15.01
C CYS A 105 6.14 9.71 15.98
N THR A 106 7.34 9.54 16.52
CA THR A 106 7.93 10.50 17.47
C THR A 106 8.26 11.86 16.84
N ARG A 107 8.43 11.93 15.50
CA ARG A 107 8.74 13.17 14.77
C ARG A 107 7.52 13.98 14.36
N CYS A 108 6.49 13.31 13.82
CA CYS A 108 5.31 14.00 13.25
C CYS A 108 4.00 13.71 13.99
N GLY A 109 4.00 12.87 15.02
CA GLY A 109 2.80 12.48 15.77
C GLY A 109 1.83 11.54 15.03
N TYR A 110 2.00 11.33 13.72
CA TYR A 110 1.07 10.53 12.93
C TYR A 110 1.18 9.02 13.19
N ILE A 111 0.14 8.27 12.86
CA ILE A 111 0.04 6.82 13.10
C ILE A 111 1.21 6.08 12.43
N SER A 112 1.88 5.24 13.21
CA SER A 112 2.96 4.39 12.75
C SER A 112 3.06 3.10 13.56
N SER A 113 3.52 2.01 12.94
CA SER A 113 3.88 0.78 13.66
C SER A 113 5.34 0.77 14.13
N GLN A 114 6.06 1.87 13.92
CA GLN A 114 7.48 2.06 14.25
C GLN A 114 7.68 3.44 14.87
N GLY A 115 8.80 3.65 15.57
CA GLY A 115 9.10 4.96 16.18
C GLY A 115 9.16 6.11 15.18
N LEU A 116 9.61 5.86 13.94
CA LEU A 116 9.53 6.80 12.82
C LEU A 116 8.63 6.26 11.72
N CYS A 117 7.71 7.09 11.22
CA CYS A 117 6.88 6.73 10.09
C CYS A 117 7.68 6.70 8.79
N LYS A 118 7.22 5.89 7.83
CA LYS A 118 7.93 5.69 6.57
C LYS A 118 8.07 6.99 5.75
N ALA A 119 7.10 7.90 5.86
CA ALA A 119 7.16 9.21 5.21
C ALA A 119 8.31 10.06 5.77
N CYS A 120 8.46 10.14 7.10
CA CYS A 120 9.58 10.87 7.72
C CYS A 120 10.94 10.27 7.35
N VAL A 121 11.06 8.94 7.29
CA VAL A 121 12.32 8.28 6.88
C VAL A 121 12.64 8.59 5.41
N LEU A 122 11.64 8.60 4.53
CA LEU A 122 11.81 8.90 3.12
C LEU A 122 12.24 10.36 2.90
N LEU A 123 11.58 11.32 3.55
CA LEU A 123 11.92 12.74 3.47
C LEU A 123 13.34 13.01 3.99
N GLU A 124 13.73 12.35 5.08
CA GLU A 124 15.10 12.47 5.60
C GLU A 124 16.13 11.91 4.61
N GLY A 125 15.82 10.78 3.96
CA GLY A 125 16.65 10.22 2.91
C GLY A 125 16.83 11.17 1.73
N LEU A 126 15.75 11.84 1.29
CA LEU A 126 15.81 12.82 0.21
C LEU A 126 16.63 14.06 0.61
N ASN A 127 16.38 14.61 1.80
CA ASN A 127 17.08 15.81 2.29
C ASN A 127 18.59 15.59 2.49
N ARG A 128 19.01 14.36 2.84
CA ARG A 128 20.43 14.00 3.00
C ARG A 128 21.08 13.48 1.72
N GLY A 129 20.35 13.33 0.62
CA GLY A 129 20.85 12.70 -0.62
C GLY A 129 21.14 11.20 -0.46
N LEU A 130 20.40 10.52 0.41
CA LEU A 130 20.52 9.10 0.78
C LEU A 130 19.23 8.33 0.42
N PRO A 131 18.90 8.16 -0.87
CA PRO A 131 17.62 7.60 -1.31
C PRO A 131 17.35 6.19 -0.79
N LYS A 132 18.39 5.34 -0.62
CA LYS A 132 18.23 3.98 -0.10
C LYS A 132 17.76 3.93 1.35
N LEU A 133 17.93 5.02 2.12
CA LEU A 133 17.45 5.11 3.50
C LEU A 133 15.92 4.92 3.56
N GLY A 134 15.22 5.53 2.60
CA GLY A 134 13.77 5.46 2.47
C GLY A 134 13.25 4.20 1.76
N ILE A 135 14.07 3.50 0.98
CA ILE A 135 13.61 2.36 0.16
C ILE A 135 13.88 1.02 0.87
N GLY A 136 14.95 0.92 1.66
CA GLY A 136 15.35 -0.31 2.35
C GLY A 136 14.69 -0.55 3.72
N LYS A 137 15.02 -1.70 4.32
CA LYS A 137 14.68 -2.09 5.70
C LYS A 137 15.80 -1.67 6.68
N HIS A 138 16.07 -0.38 6.78
CA HIS A 138 17.13 0.17 7.64
C HIS A 138 16.63 0.52 9.04
N HIS A 139 15.91 -0.41 9.69
CA HIS A 139 15.30 -0.17 11.00
C HIS A 139 16.32 0.20 12.09
N LYS A 140 17.55 -0.33 11.96
CA LYS A 140 18.67 -0.04 12.87
C LYS A 140 19.13 1.42 12.82
N LEU A 141 18.87 2.12 11.71
CA LEU A 141 19.26 3.53 11.56
C LEU A 141 18.21 4.48 12.15
N HIS A 142 17.00 4.01 12.49
CA HIS A 142 15.95 4.88 13.00
C HIS A 142 16.36 5.62 14.29
N HIS A 143 17.12 4.97 15.18
CA HIS A 143 17.63 5.62 16.39
C HIS A 143 18.58 6.78 16.05
N LYS A 144 19.54 6.55 15.14
CA LYS A 144 20.45 7.59 14.67
C LYS A 144 19.72 8.75 13.98
N LEU A 145 18.67 8.45 13.21
CA LEU A 145 17.82 9.46 12.58
C LEU A 145 17.05 10.29 13.61
N LEU A 146 16.60 9.67 14.70
CA LEU A 146 15.92 10.35 15.81
C LEU A 146 16.86 11.23 16.61
N ALA A 147 18.07 10.74 16.89
CA ALA A 147 19.10 11.45 17.64
C ALA A 147 19.84 12.50 16.80
N GLN A 148 19.51 12.64 15.51
CA GLN A 148 20.23 13.48 14.54
C GLN A 148 21.74 13.19 14.49
N GLU A 149 22.14 11.97 14.81
CA GLU A 149 23.54 11.56 14.79
C GLU A 149 24.05 11.47 13.34
N PRO A 150 25.33 11.85 13.11
CA PRO A 150 25.96 11.64 11.83
C PRO A 150 26.07 10.14 11.52
N LEU A 151 25.74 9.77 10.28
CA LEU A 151 25.98 8.41 9.78
C LEU A 151 27.47 8.24 9.51
N SER A 152 28.00 7.03 9.72
CA SER A 152 29.39 6.76 9.36
C SER A 152 29.59 6.87 7.85
N GLU A 153 30.83 7.11 7.39
CA GLU A 153 31.13 7.20 5.96
C GLU A 153 30.73 5.92 5.21
N ALA A 154 30.93 4.75 5.84
CA ALA A 154 30.55 3.46 5.30
C ALA A 154 29.02 3.30 5.15
N GLU A 155 28.24 3.78 6.13
CA GLU A 155 26.77 3.79 6.08
C GLU A 155 26.28 4.73 4.98
N THR A 156 26.84 5.93 4.91
CA THR A 156 26.52 6.95 3.91
C THR A 156 26.79 6.44 2.50
N ARG A 157 27.95 5.82 2.26
CA ARG A 157 28.31 5.25 0.95
C ARG A 157 27.32 4.19 0.49
N LYS A 158 26.89 3.29 1.39
CA LYS A 158 25.88 2.26 1.07
C LYS A 158 24.53 2.85 0.69
N LEU A 159 24.17 4.00 1.27
CA LEU A 159 22.86 4.63 1.09
C LEU A 159 22.76 5.61 -0.09
N LYS A 160 23.91 6.10 -0.60
CA LYS A 160 23.99 7.01 -1.75
C LYS A 160 23.75 6.34 -3.10
N VAL A 161 24.19 5.09 -3.28
CA VAL A 161 24.26 4.47 -4.62
C VAL A 161 22.85 4.23 -5.17
N VAL A 162 22.49 4.89 -6.26
CA VAL A 162 21.46 4.43 -7.19
C VAL A 162 22.11 4.39 -8.54
N ASP A 163 22.68 3.24 -8.90
CA ASP A 163 23.00 2.97 -10.30
C ASP A 163 21.64 2.71 -10.95
N PHE A 164 21.15 3.70 -11.71
CA PHE A 164 19.95 3.58 -12.53
C PHE A 164 20.33 2.95 -13.87
#